data_AF-A0A225NNU2-F1
#
_entry.id   AF-A0A225NNU2-F1
#
_cell.length_a   1.000
_cell.length_b   1.000
_cell.length_c   1.000
_cell.angle_alpha   90.00
_cell.angle_beta   90.00
_cell.angle_gamma   90.00
#
_symmetry.space_group_name_H-M   'P 1'
#
loop_
_entity.id
_entity.type
_entity.pdbx_description
1 polymer ?
#
loop_
_entity_poly.entity_id
_entity_poly.type
_entity_poly.pdbx_seq_one_letter_code
_entity_poly.pdbx_strand_id
1 'polypeptide(L)'
;MADLIITNTIVVTVDPERRVLFDFAIVIKDDRIADIGPSADLEAKYAGMTTIDGTGKVVLPGLVDVHAHAGHGLIKTLASGDSPKWFDACRIAYTIASTPDFWFAEAQLAALERVRFGVTTGVSLLGGGDSIMRTDDPDYGDAHCDGVVEVGTRSVVAVGTTRPPHPLTYARWDGDTATEYPVDFDRQLATSDDLIKRRHGSEGRRINFALLTPTLRSEHVDTLGEENLAEARRQAQVVSARARDYGIVFTQDGHRNGSVAYAHEMGILGPEALLSHSTDLTDAEIAICAETDTKIAHNPSAIASVFGRCPAPELMAAGVTVGLGSDATAPDRSGDMFRHMQQLMHYHRRHFRDPSWFPPGKVLEMCTIDGAKALGMADDIGSLEVGKKADMILIDMRRPHLYPANMHVSHVVNFANGNDVDTVICDGQILMHGGEVTRVDQDKILDAAQRETDLMIERGGLADLLSVPEEFWGSLRMNAQ
;
A
#
# COMPACT_ATOMS: atom_id res chain seq x y z
N MET A 1 -12.12 -11.80 -21.35
CA MET A 1 -12.84 -10.80 -20.54
C MET A 1 -14.09 -10.40 -21.29
N ALA A 2 -15.17 -10.06 -20.61
CA ALA A 2 -16.40 -9.62 -21.29
C ALA A 2 -16.40 -8.10 -21.35
N ASP A 3 -16.61 -7.55 -22.56
CA ASP A 3 -16.86 -6.12 -22.73
C ASP A 3 -18.12 -5.74 -21.93
N LEU A 4 -18.05 -4.62 -21.21
CA LEU A 4 -19.10 -4.18 -20.29
C LEU A 4 -19.39 -2.69 -20.42
N ILE A 5 -20.62 -2.30 -20.12
CA ILE A 5 -21.05 -0.91 -20.01
C ILE A 5 -21.65 -0.70 -18.62
N ILE A 6 -21.24 0.36 -17.93
CA ILE A 6 -21.78 0.78 -16.64
C ILE A 6 -22.59 2.04 -16.88
N THR A 7 -23.89 2.05 -16.59
CA THR A 7 -24.80 3.13 -16.98
C THR A 7 -25.40 3.84 -15.77
N ASN A 8 -25.99 5.02 -15.99
CA ASN A 8 -26.72 5.81 -14.97
C ASN A 8 -25.87 6.20 -13.76
N THR A 9 -24.59 6.48 -13.99
CA THR A 9 -23.63 6.76 -12.91
C THR A 9 -23.33 8.24 -12.72
N ILE A 10 -22.81 8.55 -11.53
CA ILE A 10 -22.09 9.80 -11.29
C ILE A 10 -20.60 9.49 -11.37
N VAL A 11 -19.92 9.97 -12.42
CA VAL A 11 -18.50 9.69 -12.65
C VAL A 11 -17.64 10.83 -12.10
N VAL A 12 -16.84 10.55 -11.07
CA VAL A 12 -15.77 11.45 -10.62
C VAL A 12 -14.50 11.01 -11.32
N THR A 13 -14.11 11.75 -12.35
CA THR A 13 -13.06 11.32 -13.27
C THR A 13 -11.66 11.35 -12.68
N VAL A 14 -11.36 12.37 -11.85
CA VAL A 14 -9.99 12.73 -11.44
C VAL A 14 -9.04 12.95 -12.63
N ASP A 15 -9.60 13.22 -13.81
CA ASP A 15 -8.85 13.62 -15.01
C ASP A 15 -8.27 15.03 -14.84
N PRO A 16 -7.45 15.56 -15.78
CA PRO A 16 -6.86 16.89 -15.65
C PRO A 16 -7.85 18.04 -15.39
N GLU A 17 -9.12 17.90 -15.79
CA GLU A 17 -10.18 18.89 -15.58
C GLU A 17 -11.01 18.64 -14.31
N ARG A 18 -10.79 17.53 -13.60
CA ARG A 18 -11.46 17.12 -12.36
C ARG A 18 -12.98 17.09 -12.49
N ARG A 19 -13.45 16.60 -13.64
CA ARG A 19 -14.89 16.59 -13.97
C ARG A 19 -15.67 15.64 -13.08
N VAL A 20 -16.86 16.09 -12.67
CA VAL A 20 -17.92 15.28 -12.07
C VAL A 20 -19.08 15.24 -13.05
N LEU A 21 -19.34 14.06 -13.62
CA LEU A 21 -20.29 13.87 -14.72
C LEU A 21 -21.53 13.14 -14.20
N PHE A 22 -22.72 13.64 -14.53
CA PHE A 22 -23.99 13.13 -14.03
C PHE A 22 -24.77 12.42 -15.13
N ASP A 23 -25.34 11.26 -14.82
CA ASP A 23 -26.06 10.39 -15.76
C ASP A 23 -25.16 9.89 -16.90
N PHE A 24 -23.91 9.59 -16.58
CA PHE A 24 -22.91 9.10 -17.55
C PHE A 24 -22.73 7.59 -17.48
N ALA A 25 -22.29 7.04 -18.59
CA ALA A 25 -21.87 5.67 -18.72
C ALA A 25 -20.37 5.57 -19.01
N ILE A 26 -19.79 4.44 -18.61
CA ILE A 26 -18.41 4.05 -18.90
C ILE A 26 -18.45 2.73 -19.65
N VAL A 27 -17.79 2.68 -20.80
CA VAL A 27 -17.64 1.46 -21.60
C VAL A 27 -16.24 0.92 -21.40
N ILE A 28 -16.15 -0.35 -21.06
CA ILE A 28 -14.89 -1.07 -20.90
C ILE A 28 -14.83 -2.14 -21.99
N LYS A 29 -13.69 -2.17 -22.70
CA LYS A 29 -13.36 -3.21 -23.65
C LYS A 29 -12.03 -3.82 -23.28
N ASP A 30 -11.97 -5.15 -23.28
CA ASP A 30 -10.84 -5.89 -22.74
C ASP A 30 -10.50 -5.44 -21.31
N ASP A 31 -9.40 -4.70 -21.14
CA ASP A 31 -8.87 -4.20 -19.87
C ASP A 31 -8.87 -2.66 -19.76
N ARG A 32 -9.48 -1.96 -20.74
CA ARG A 32 -9.38 -0.50 -20.90
C ARG A 32 -10.72 0.21 -20.96
N ILE A 33 -10.71 1.46 -20.50
CA ILE A 33 -11.80 2.41 -20.68
C ILE A 33 -11.85 2.80 -22.15
N ALA A 34 -12.89 2.37 -22.85
CA ALA A 34 -13.07 2.57 -24.28
C ALA A 34 -13.90 3.82 -24.61
N ASP A 35 -14.84 4.19 -23.74
CA ASP A 35 -15.69 5.38 -23.94
C ASP A 35 -16.27 5.89 -22.60
N ILE A 36 -16.50 7.20 -22.51
CA ILE A 36 -17.17 7.87 -21.39
C ILE A 36 -18.09 8.95 -21.97
N GLY A 37 -19.39 8.89 -21.65
CA GLY A 37 -20.38 9.78 -22.25
C GLY A 37 -21.75 9.68 -21.58
N PRO A 38 -22.73 10.51 -22.00
CA PRO A 38 -24.10 10.44 -21.49
C PRO A 38 -24.66 9.01 -21.64
N SER A 39 -25.33 8.51 -20.59
CA SER A 39 -25.77 7.11 -20.53
C SER A 39 -26.65 6.73 -21.72
N ALA A 40 -27.65 7.57 -22.04
CA ALA A 40 -28.56 7.32 -23.15
C ALA A 40 -27.83 7.17 -24.51
N ASP A 41 -26.77 7.95 -24.73
CA ASP A 41 -26.01 7.92 -25.98
C ASP A 41 -25.19 6.64 -26.08
N LEU A 42 -24.51 6.26 -24.99
CA LEU A 42 -23.66 5.06 -24.97
C LEU A 42 -24.49 3.77 -24.94
N GLU A 43 -25.63 3.74 -24.26
CA GLU A 43 -26.56 2.61 -24.28
C GLU A 43 -27.05 2.33 -25.71
N ALA A 44 -27.38 3.38 -26.47
CA ALA A 44 -27.76 3.24 -27.87
C ALA A 44 -26.59 2.78 -28.75
N LYS A 45 -25.39 3.35 -28.56
CA LYS A 45 -24.19 3.05 -29.35
C LYS A 45 -23.65 1.63 -29.10
N TYR A 46 -23.78 1.13 -27.88
CA TYR A 46 -23.23 -0.15 -27.42
C TYR A 46 -24.34 -1.16 -27.07
N ALA A 47 -25.48 -1.09 -27.77
CA ALA A 47 -26.62 -1.97 -27.55
C ALA A 47 -26.22 -3.46 -27.61
N GLY A 48 -26.64 -4.22 -26.59
CA GLY A 48 -26.35 -5.65 -26.46
C GLY A 48 -25.08 -6.00 -25.66
N MET A 49 -24.30 -5.00 -25.20
CA MET A 49 -23.23 -5.23 -24.23
C MET A 49 -23.76 -5.57 -22.83
N THR A 50 -22.97 -6.35 -22.07
CA THR A 50 -23.27 -6.64 -20.66
C THR A 50 -23.35 -5.34 -19.89
N THR A 51 -24.50 -5.08 -19.28
CA THR A 51 -24.80 -3.80 -18.64
C THR A 51 -24.82 -3.94 -17.12
N ILE A 52 -24.12 -3.04 -16.43
CA ILE A 52 -24.22 -2.82 -14.99
C ILE A 52 -24.97 -1.50 -14.77
N ASP A 53 -26.11 -1.56 -14.09
CA ASP A 53 -26.82 -0.35 -13.67
C ASP A 53 -26.13 0.24 -12.42
N GLY A 54 -25.60 1.44 -12.56
CA GLY A 54 -24.99 2.20 -11.48
C GLY A 54 -25.86 3.33 -10.95
N THR A 55 -27.19 3.26 -11.18
CA THR A 55 -28.15 4.20 -10.58
C THR A 55 -27.92 4.35 -9.08
N GLY A 56 -27.74 5.59 -8.62
CA GLY A 56 -27.49 5.91 -7.22
C GLY A 56 -26.06 5.60 -6.74
N LYS A 57 -25.15 5.25 -7.65
CA LYS A 57 -23.74 4.98 -7.35
C LYS A 57 -22.82 6.06 -7.92
N VAL A 58 -21.71 6.28 -7.22
CA VAL A 58 -20.60 7.13 -7.68
C VAL A 58 -19.47 6.24 -8.17
N VAL A 59 -18.96 6.50 -9.37
CA VAL A 59 -17.78 5.82 -9.92
C VAL A 59 -16.54 6.66 -9.65
N LEU A 60 -15.52 6.04 -9.08
CA LEU A 60 -14.18 6.61 -8.89
C LEU A 60 -13.12 5.78 -9.65
N PRO A 61 -11.94 6.35 -9.96
CA PRO A 61 -10.75 5.52 -10.17
C PRO A 61 -10.54 4.61 -8.96
N GLY A 62 -10.03 3.42 -9.20
CA GLY A 62 -9.69 2.50 -8.13
C GLY A 62 -8.66 3.13 -7.19
N LEU A 63 -8.82 2.91 -5.89
CA LEU A 63 -7.93 3.52 -4.90
C LEU A 63 -6.53 2.90 -5.00
N VAL A 64 -5.53 3.75 -4.79
CA VAL A 64 -4.10 3.43 -4.81
C VAL A 64 -3.54 3.62 -3.40
N ASP A 65 -3.09 2.54 -2.80
CA ASP A 65 -2.35 2.53 -1.54
C ASP A 65 -0.84 2.49 -1.83
N VAL A 66 -0.15 3.61 -1.64
CA VAL A 66 1.27 3.71 -2.05
C VAL A 66 2.26 3.12 -1.05
N HIS A 67 1.80 2.61 0.09
CA HIS A 67 2.72 2.03 1.08
C HIS A 67 1.99 1.12 2.07
N ALA A 68 2.34 -0.17 2.06
CA ALA A 68 1.95 -1.15 3.08
C ALA A 68 3.01 -2.26 3.16
N HIS A 69 2.90 -3.11 4.18
CA HIS A 69 3.80 -4.23 4.46
C HIS A 69 3.07 -5.56 4.29
N ALA A 70 3.69 -6.51 3.61
CA ALA A 70 3.23 -7.90 3.54
C ALA A 70 3.61 -8.65 4.82
N GLY A 71 2.88 -9.71 5.12
CA GLY A 71 2.98 -10.45 6.38
C GLY A 71 2.19 -9.83 7.54
N HIS A 72 1.91 -8.52 7.51
CA HIS A 72 1.23 -7.81 8.61
C HIS A 72 -0.21 -8.33 8.83
N GLY A 73 -0.89 -8.81 7.78
CA GLY A 73 -2.27 -9.30 7.89
C GLY A 73 -2.46 -10.45 8.90
N LEU A 74 -1.43 -11.29 9.07
CA LEU A 74 -1.46 -12.47 9.94
C LEU A 74 -0.84 -12.23 11.34
N ILE A 75 -0.29 -11.05 11.60
CA ILE A 75 0.28 -10.69 12.92
C ILE A 75 -0.40 -9.47 13.56
N LYS A 76 -1.45 -8.95 12.92
CA LYS A 76 -2.06 -7.64 13.19
C LYS A 76 -2.30 -7.32 14.66
N THR A 77 -2.76 -8.26 15.48
CA THR A 77 -3.11 -8.00 16.89
C THR A 77 -2.07 -8.46 17.90
N LEU A 78 -0.97 -9.08 17.46
CA LEU A 78 0.05 -9.58 18.38
C LEU A 78 0.68 -8.43 19.18
N ALA A 79 0.94 -8.66 20.46
CA ALA A 79 1.62 -7.69 21.33
C ALA A 79 0.99 -6.28 21.31
N SER A 80 -0.34 -6.20 21.21
CA SER A 80 -1.04 -4.92 21.12
C SER A 80 -0.68 -3.99 22.29
N GLY A 81 -0.22 -2.78 21.95
CA GLY A 81 0.23 -1.78 22.93
C GLY A 81 1.71 -1.88 23.35
N ASP A 82 2.45 -2.88 22.88
CA ASP A 82 3.89 -3.09 23.17
C ASP A 82 4.70 -3.18 21.87
N SER A 83 5.09 -2.01 21.33
CA SER A 83 5.80 -1.93 20.05
C SER A 83 7.12 -2.73 20.02
N PRO A 84 8.00 -2.70 21.05
CA PRO A 84 9.19 -3.54 21.06
C PRO A 84 8.91 -5.04 20.90
N LYS A 85 7.92 -5.59 21.63
CA LYS A 85 7.54 -7.01 21.47
C LYS A 85 6.94 -7.28 20.10
N TRP A 86 6.14 -6.36 19.57
CA TRP A 86 5.58 -6.49 18.22
C TRP A 86 6.68 -6.56 17.16
N PHE A 87 7.69 -5.69 17.22
CA PHE A 87 8.82 -5.73 16.28
C PHE A 87 9.62 -7.04 16.37
N ASP A 88 9.83 -7.59 17.58
CA ASP A 88 10.50 -8.89 17.71
C ASP A 88 9.64 -10.03 17.15
N ALA A 89 8.31 -9.97 17.34
CA ALA A 89 7.37 -10.90 16.72
C ALA A 89 7.42 -10.82 15.19
N CYS A 90 7.47 -9.62 14.60
CA CYS A 90 7.66 -9.45 13.15
C CYS A 90 8.96 -10.12 12.68
N ARG A 91 10.07 -9.88 13.39
CA ARG A 91 11.36 -10.49 13.07
C ARG A 91 11.26 -12.01 13.08
N ILE A 92 10.72 -12.60 14.14
CA ILE A 92 10.57 -14.05 14.28
C ILE A 92 9.65 -14.61 13.20
N ALA A 93 8.46 -14.03 13.02
CA ALA A 93 7.47 -14.45 12.04
C ALA A 93 8.06 -14.47 10.62
N TYR A 94 8.71 -13.37 10.21
CA TYR A 94 9.13 -13.20 8.83
C TYR A 94 10.45 -13.87 8.50
N THR A 95 11.36 -14.08 9.47
CA THR A 95 12.68 -14.68 9.18
C THR A 95 12.73 -16.15 9.53
N ILE A 96 12.03 -16.57 10.60
CA ILE A 96 12.13 -17.92 11.16
C ILE A 96 10.84 -18.72 11.00
N ALA A 97 9.68 -18.19 11.37
CA ALA A 97 8.48 -19.01 11.61
C ALA A 97 7.52 -19.16 10.41
N SER A 98 7.73 -18.42 9.31
CA SER A 98 6.85 -18.46 8.13
C SER A 98 7.34 -19.38 7.01
N THR A 99 6.38 -19.99 6.31
CA THR A 99 6.54 -20.82 5.10
C THR A 99 6.05 -20.08 3.87
N PRO A 100 6.34 -20.53 2.63
CA PRO A 100 5.68 -19.98 1.44
C PRO A 100 4.15 -19.96 1.55
N ASP A 101 3.55 -21.00 2.15
CA ASP A 101 2.10 -21.05 2.42
C ASP A 101 1.59 -19.88 3.26
N PHE A 102 2.35 -19.43 4.28
CA PHE A 102 2.05 -18.23 5.06
C PHE A 102 1.99 -16.99 4.17
N TRP A 103 2.97 -16.79 3.29
CA TRP A 103 3.05 -15.61 2.43
C TRP A 103 1.99 -15.62 1.32
N PHE A 104 1.61 -16.80 0.85
CA PHE A 104 0.47 -16.98 -0.06
C PHE A 104 -0.86 -16.62 0.63
N ALA A 105 -1.13 -17.21 1.80
CA ALA A 105 -2.37 -16.97 2.55
C ALA A 105 -2.49 -15.50 2.99
N GLU A 106 -1.38 -14.89 3.43
CA GLU A 106 -1.38 -13.47 3.79
C GLU A 106 -1.63 -12.56 2.59
N ALA A 107 -1.00 -12.86 1.44
CA ALA A 107 -1.22 -12.10 0.22
C ALA A 107 -2.68 -12.16 -0.24
N GLN A 108 -3.31 -13.34 -0.17
CA GLN A 108 -4.74 -13.50 -0.45
C GLN A 108 -5.60 -12.69 0.52
N LEU A 109 -5.32 -12.76 1.82
CA LEU A 109 -6.07 -12.01 2.84
C LEU A 109 -5.98 -10.51 2.61
N ALA A 110 -4.76 -9.99 2.42
CA ALA A 110 -4.52 -8.57 2.20
C ALA A 110 -5.16 -8.08 0.89
N ALA A 111 -5.04 -8.86 -0.19
CA ALA A 111 -5.68 -8.53 -1.46
C ALA A 111 -7.21 -8.57 -1.37
N LEU A 112 -7.78 -9.52 -0.62
CA LEU A 112 -9.22 -9.62 -0.40
C LEU A 112 -9.75 -8.41 0.37
N GLU A 113 -9.07 -7.98 1.43
CA GLU A 113 -9.43 -6.77 2.18
C GLU A 113 -9.36 -5.52 1.28
N ARG A 114 -8.30 -5.41 0.46
CA ARG A 114 -8.16 -4.34 -0.53
C ARG A 114 -9.33 -4.31 -1.52
N VAL A 115 -9.74 -5.45 -2.08
CA VAL A 115 -10.94 -5.53 -2.95
C VAL A 115 -12.18 -5.08 -2.20
N ARG A 116 -12.41 -5.57 -0.97
CA ARG A 116 -13.57 -5.19 -0.16
C ARG A 116 -13.65 -3.68 0.06
N PHE A 117 -12.52 -2.99 0.15
CA PHE A 117 -12.45 -1.55 0.43
C PHE A 117 -12.13 -0.67 -0.79
N GLY A 118 -12.22 -1.23 -2.00
CA GLY A 118 -12.06 -0.47 -3.24
C GLY A 118 -10.63 -0.09 -3.61
N VAL A 119 -9.64 -0.72 -2.98
CA VAL A 119 -8.23 -0.59 -3.34
C VAL A 119 -7.93 -1.55 -4.49
N THR A 120 -7.57 -0.99 -5.64
CA THR A 120 -7.24 -1.76 -6.84
C THR A 120 -5.74 -1.93 -7.02
N THR A 121 -4.95 -1.00 -6.51
CA THR A 121 -3.48 -1.01 -6.56
C THR A 121 -2.90 -0.80 -5.18
N GLY A 122 -2.01 -1.67 -4.73
CA GLY A 122 -1.32 -1.52 -3.44
C GLY A 122 0.17 -1.78 -3.55
N VAL A 123 0.97 -1.05 -2.77
CA VAL A 123 2.37 -1.42 -2.50
C VAL A 123 2.42 -2.42 -1.35
N SER A 124 3.27 -3.42 -1.47
CA SER A 124 3.52 -4.41 -0.40
C SER A 124 5.02 -4.62 -0.26
N LEU A 125 5.60 -4.08 0.82
CA LEU A 125 6.97 -4.38 1.24
C LEU A 125 7.01 -5.84 1.72
N LEU A 126 7.82 -6.67 1.08
CA LEU A 126 7.89 -8.11 1.39
C LEU A 126 8.68 -8.33 2.69
N GLY A 127 8.04 -8.05 3.82
CA GLY A 127 8.71 -7.93 5.11
C GLY A 127 8.04 -6.92 6.05
N GLY A 128 8.72 -6.58 7.16
CA GLY A 128 8.26 -5.62 8.16
C GLY A 128 9.27 -4.50 8.43
N GLY A 129 8.80 -3.26 8.38
CA GLY A 129 9.62 -2.08 8.64
C GLY A 129 10.77 -1.91 7.65
N ASP A 130 11.81 -1.17 8.07
CA ASP A 130 12.93 -0.83 7.19
C ASP A 130 14.07 -1.87 7.16
N SER A 131 13.98 -2.99 7.90
CA SER A 131 15.11 -3.92 8.05
C SER A 131 14.74 -5.38 8.31
N ILE A 132 13.50 -5.81 8.07
CA ILE A 132 13.11 -7.23 8.13
C ILE A 132 12.52 -7.59 6.77
N MET A 133 13.30 -8.21 5.88
CA MET A 133 12.86 -8.55 4.52
C MET A 133 12.76 -10.07 4.34
N ARG A 134 11.75 -10.56 3.62
CA ARG A 134 11.63 -11.98 3.20
C ARG A 134 12.17 -12.17 1.78
N THR A 135 13.44 -11.86 1.60
CA THR A 135 14.17 -11.94 0.31
C THR A 135 15.34 -12.92 0.37
N ASP A 136 15.27 -13.89 1.27
CA ASP A 136 16.27 -14.94 1.43
C ASP A 136 16.15 -16.08 0.42
N ASP A 137 14.95 -16.32 -0.13
CA ASP A 137 14.66 -17.34 -1.13
C ASP A 137 13.49 -16.86 -2.02
N PRO A 138 13.54 -17.01 -3.36
CA PRO A 138 12.49 -16.55 -4.26
C PRO A 138 11.12 -17.21 -4.02
N ASP A 139 11.07 -18.43 -3.46
CA ASP A 139 9.82 -19.17 -3.22
C ASP A 139 8.79 -18.32 -2.43
N TYR A 140 9.26 -17.50 -1.48
CA TYR A 140 8.41 -16.63 -0.67
C TYR A 140 7.82 -15.46 -1.45
N GLY A 141 8.62 -14.84 -2.32
CA GLY A 141 8.18 -13.74 -3.17
C GLY A 141 7.22 -14.23 -4.26
N ASP A 142 7.47 -15.43 -4.83
CA ASP A 142 6.56 -16.07 -5.77
C ASP A 142 5.23 -16.41 -5.11
N ALA A 143 5.23 -17.01 -3.92
CA ALA A 143 4.02 -17.30 -3.16
C ALA A 143 3.18 -16.05 -2.86
N HIS A 144 3.81 -14.95 -2.46
CA HIS A 144 3.12 -13.67 -2.28
C HIS A 144 2.49 -13.18 -3.60
N CYS A 145 3.25 -13.20 -4.70
CA CYS A 145 2.74 -12.79 -6.00
C CYS A 145 1.55 -13.64 -6.44
N ASP A 146 1.62 -14.96 -6.27
CA ASP A 146 0.58 -15.89 -6.67
C ASP A 146 -0.71 -15.67 -5.87
N GLY A 147 -0.61 -15.41 -4.56
CA GLY A 147 -1.77 -15.07 -3.72
C GLY A 147 -2.48 -13.78 -4.17
N VAL A 148 -1.71 -12.73 -4.51
CA VAL A 148 -2.28 -11.50 -5.12
C VAL A 148 -2.94 -11.81 -6.46
N VAL A 149 -2.27 -12.61 -7.30
CA VAL A 149 -2.77 -12.98 -8.63
C VAL A 149 -4.05 -13.79 -8.53
N GLU A 150 -4.29 -14.59 -7.50
CA GLU A 150 -5.55 -15.33 -7.32
C GLU A 150 -6.73 -14.45 -6.95
N VAL A 151 -6.52 -13.40 -6.16
CA VAL A 151 -7.59 -12.44 -5.85
C VAL A 151 -7.81 -11.47 -7.01
N GLY A 152 -6.73 -10.99 -7.62
CA GLY A 152 -6.77 -10.18 -8.84
C GLY A 152 -6.56 -8.68 -8.64
N THR A 153 -6.09 -8.20 -7.48
CA THR A 153 -5.65 -6.79 -7.36
C THR A 153 -4.33 -6.56 -8.08
N ARG A 154 -4.00 -5.30 -8.35
CA ARG A 154 -2.68 -4.87 -8.84
C ARG A 154 -1.75 -4.65 -7.64
N SER A 155 -0.50 -5.10 -7.76
CA SER A 155 0.48 -4.96 -6.68
C SER A 155 1.83 -4.45 -7.19
N VAL A 156 2.45 -3.59 -6.39
CA VAL A 156 3.86 -3.24 -6.48
C VAL A 156 4.57 -3.89 -5.29
N VAL A 157 5.26 -5.00 -5.53
CA VAL A 157 5.96 -5.75 -4.49
C VAL A 157 7.33 -5.14 -4.28
N ALA A 158 7.57 -4.54 -3.12
CA ALA A 158 8.88 -3.99 -2.77
C ALA A 158 9.73 -5.08 -2.13
N VAL A 159 10.75 -5.53 -2.86
CA VAL A 159 11.77 -6.48 -2.39
C VAL A 159 13.06 -5.74 -2.14
N GLY A 160 13.91 -6.24 -1.25
CA GLY A 160 15.09 -5.48 -0.87
C GLY A 160 16.05 -6.23 0.03
N THR A 161 16.97 -5.45 0.58
CA THR A 161 18.01 -5.94 1.48
C THR A 161 17.78 -5.46 2.91
N THR A 162 18.51 -6.05 3.84
CA THR A 162 18.52 -5.70 5.27
C THR A 162 19.78 -4.95 5.62
N ARG A 163 19.79 -4.29 6.79
CA ARG A 163 20.93 -3.51 7.25
C ARG A 163 22.03 -4.44 7.80
N PRO A 164 23.32 -4.13 7.59
CA PRO A 164 24.42 -4.81 8.27
C PRO A 164 24.29 -4.72 9.81
N PRO A 165 24.90 -5.65 10.58
CA PRO A 165 25.85 -6.66 10.12
C PRO A 165 25.18 -7.90 9.51
N HIS A 166 25.82 -8.45 8.47
CA HIS A 166 25.48 -9.72 7.85
C HIS A 166 26.50 -10.81 8.23
N PRO A 167 26.15 -12.11 8.16
CA PRO A 167 24.83 -12.63 7.77
C PRO A 167 23.79 -12.58 8.90
N LEU A 168 22.51 -12.50 8.51
CA LEU A 168 21.36 -12.66 9.39
C LEU A 168 20.85 -14.11 9.34
N THR A 169 20.22 -14.58 10.42
CA THR A 169 19.66 -15.94 10.49
C THR A 169 18.24 -15.97 9.94
N TYR A 170 17.99 -16.89 9.01
CA TYR A 170 16.67 -17.23 8.48
C TYR A 170 16.43 -18.72 8.66
N ALA A 171 15.19 -19.17 8.55
CA ALA A 171 14.85 -20.58 8.53
C ALA A 171 13.93 -20.95 7.36
N ARG A 172 14.06 -22.21 6.93
CA ARG A 172 13.12 -22.92 6.06
C ARG A 172 12.53 -24.09 6.83
N TRP A 173 11.24 -24.30 6.66
CA TRP A 173 10.52 -25.41 7.28
C TRP A 173 10.23 -26.51 6.24
N ASP A 174 10.49 -27.75 6.63
CA ASP A 174 10.02 -28.95 5.95
C ASP A 174 9.19 -29.77 6.95
N GLY A 175 7.87 -29.73 6.79
CA GLY A 175 6.92 -30.16 7.81
C GLY A 175 7.14 -29.40 9.13
N ASP A 176 7.48 -30.13 10.19
CA ASP A 176 7.70 -29.61 11.54
C ASP A 176 9.19 -29.35 11.87
N THR A 177 10.08 -29.48 10.88
CA THR A 177 11.53 -29.29 11.10
C THR A 177 12.00 -27.97 10.48
N ALA A 178 12.53 -27.09 11.32
CA ALA A 178 13.21 -25.87 10.90
C ALA A 178 14.70 -26.14 10.60
N THR A 179 15.17 -25.65 9.46
CA THR A 179 16.60 -25.58 9.14
C THR A 179 17.00 -24.11 9.04
N GLU A 180 17.81 -23.65 9.99
CA GLU A 180 18.37 -22.30 9.98
C GLU A 180 19.56 -22.18 9.02
N TYR A 181 19.69 -21.03 8.37
CA TYR A 181 20.81 -20.71 7.48
C TYR A 181 21.15 -19.22 7.50
N PRO A 182 22.43 -18.87 7.24
CA PRO A 182 22.86 -17.49 7.10
C PRO A 182 22.38 -16.89 5.77
N VAL A 183 21.98 -15.62 5.82
CA VAL A 183 21.58 -14.81 4.67
C VAL A 183 22.34 -13.50 4.72
N ASP A 184 23.05 -13.19 3.65
CA ASP A 184 23.82 -11.95 3.48
C ASP A 184 23.19 -11.02 2.43
N PHE A 185 23.81 -9.86 2.27
CA PHE A 185 23.40 -8.85 1.30
C PHE A 185 23.36 -9.38 -0.14
N ASP A 186 24.40 -10.12 -0.55
CA ASP A 186 24.52 -10.61 -1.93
C ASP A 186 23.41 -11.60 -2.25
N ARG A 187 23.06 -12.49 -1.30
CA ARG A 187 21.92 -13.39 -1.44
C ARG A 187 20.59 -12.64 -1.55
N GLN A 188 20.35 -11.64 -0.71
CA GLN A 188 19.09 -10.86 -0.77
C GLN A 188 18.95 -10.06 -2.07
N LEU A 189 20.05 -9.45 -2.53
CA LEU A 189 20.06 -8.74 -3.80
C LEU A 189 19.85 -9.70 -4.99
N ALA A 190 20.47 -10.89 -4.96
CA ALA A 190 20.30 -11.89 -5.99
C ALA A 190 18.86 -12.43 -6.06
N THR A 191 18.23 -12.71 -4.92
CA THR A 191 16.81 -13.09 -4.85
C THR A 191 15.91 -11.98 -5.40
N SER A 192 16.19 -10.73 -5.01
CA SER A 192 15.44 -9.56 -5.51
C SER A 192 15.55 -9.44 -7.04
N ASP A 193 16.77 -9.58 -7.58
CA ASP A 193 17.03 -9.57 -9.02
C ASP A 193 16.30 -10.70 -9.76
N ASP A 194 16.27 -11.91 -9.19
CA ASP A 194 15.58 -13.06 -9.77
C ASP A 194 14.06 -12.83 -9.85
N LEU A 195 13.45 -12.41 -8.74
CA LEU A 195 12.02 -12.08 -8.67
C LEU A 195 11.65 -10.98 -9.68
N ILE A 196 12.42 -9.88 -9.72
CA ILE A 196 12.18 -8.78 -10.66
C ILE A 196 12.23 -9.28 -12.11
N LYS A 197 13.27 -10.03 -12.49
CA LYS A 197 13.42 -10.55 -13.87
C LYS A 197 12.28 -11.47 -14.30
N ARG A 198 11.74 -12.28 -13.38
CA ARG A 198 10.70 -13.26 -13.71
C ARG A 198 9.28 -12.71 -13.62
N ARG A 199 9.03 -11.77 -12.69
CA ARG A 199 7.67 -11.38 -12.28
C ARG A 199 7.35 -9.90 -12.53
N HIS A 200 8.33 -9.01 -12.69
CA HIS A 200 8.04 -7.59 -12.96
C HIS A 200 7.32 -7.42 -14.31
N GLY A 201 6.15 -6.79 -14.29
CA GLY A 201 5.31 -6.57 -15.47
C GLY A 201 4.49 -7.80 -15.89
N SER A 202 4.50 -8.90 -15.13
CA SER A 202 3.72 -10.10 -15.45
C SER A 202 2.22 -9.90 -15.22
N GLU A 203 1.42 -10.87 -15.68
CA GLU A 203 -0.05 -10.84 -15.53
C GLU A 203 -0.70 -9.56 -16.07
N GLY A 204 -0.24 -9.06 -17.23
CA GLY A 204 -0.74 -7.82 -17.82
C GLY A 204 -0.33 -6.56 -17.06
N ARG A 205 0.88 -6.57 -16.45
CA ARG A 205 1.37 -5.56 -15.50
C ARG A 205 0.55 -5.47 -14.21
N ARG A 206 -0.12 -6.55 -13.82
CA ARG A 206 -0.77 -6.65 -12.50
C ARG A 206 0.27 -6.75 -11.39
N ILE A 207 1.34 -7.50 -11.64
CA ILE A 207 2.48 -7.62 -10.72
C ILE A 207 3.61 -6.73 -11.22
N ASN A 208 3.99 -5.76 -10.40
CA ASN A 208 5.16 -4.91 -10.59
C ASN A 208 6.03 -5.00 -9.35
N PHE A 209 7.26 -4.51 -9.45
CA PHE A 209 8.24 -4.58 -8.39
C PHE A 209 8.83 -3.21 -8.13
N ALA A 210 9.23 -2.99 -6.89
CA ALA A 210 10.08 -1.91 -6.43
C ALA A 210 11.29 -2.50 -5.70
N LEU A 211 12.38 -1.73 -5.62
CA LEU A 211 13.54 -2.10 -4.82
C LEU A 211 13.62 -1.26 -3.56
N LEU A 212 13.87 -1.94 -2.44
CA LEU A 212 13.97 -1.36 -1.12
C LEU A 212 15.37 -1.52 -0.53
N THR A 213 15.83 -0.47 0.14
CA THR A 213 16.98 -0.57 1.05
C THR A 213 16.64 0.12 2.37
N PRO A 214 17.20 -0.33 3.51
CA PRO A 214 16.93 0.28 4.80
C PRO A 214 17.28 1.77 4.84
N THR A 215 16.44 2.56 5.50
CA THR A 215 16.75 3.97 5.75
C THR A 215 17.92 4.09 6.71
N LEU A 216 18.83 5.03 6.46
CA LEU A 216 19.85 5.42 7.43
C LEU A 216 19.45 6.74 8.10
N ARG A 217 19.55 6.76 9.43
CA ARG A 217 19.15 7.85 10.31
C ARG A 217 20.33 8.19 11.24
N SER A 218 20.25 9.34 11.91
CA SER A 218 21.28 9.77 12.87
C SER A 218 21.58 8.70 13.93
N GLU A 219 20.54 8.05 14.46
CA GLU A 219 20.68 6.95 15.44
C GLU A 219 21.55 5.79 14.91
N HIS A 220 21.54 5.52 13.60
CA HIS A 220 22.36 4.47 12.98
C HIS A 220 23.81 4.90 12.78
N VAL A 221 24.04 6.19 12.53
CA VAL A 221 25.40 6.74 12.47
C VAL A 221 26.12 6.52 13.80
N ASP A 222 25.39 6.68 14.92
CA ASP A 222 25.95 6.53 16.26
C ASP A 222 26.08 5.07 16.71
N THR A 223 25.23 4.16 16.20
CA THR A 223 25.11 2.79 16.74
C THR A 223 25.73 1.68 15.89
N LEU A 224 25.89 1.85 14.56
CA LEU A 224 26.39 0.77 13.69
C LEU A 224 27.90 0.55 13.77
N GLY A 225 28.65 1.60 14.13
CA GLY A 225 30.10 1.63 13.97
C GLY A 225 30.52 1.94 12.52
N GLU A 226 31.76 2.40 12.35
CA GLU A 226 32.27 2.95 11.09
C GLU A 226 32.20 1.96 9.92
N GLU A 227 32.58 0.70 10.15
CA GLU A 227 32.60 -0.34 9.11
C GLU A 227 31.19 -0.68 8.59
N ASN A 228 30.26 -0.98 9.50
CA ASN A 228 28.87 -1.31 9.11
C ASN A 228 28.14 -0.10 8.52
N LEU A 229 28.46 1.12 8.97
CA LEU A 229 27.91 2.34 8.38
C LEU A 229 28.41 2.53 6.94
N ALA A 230 29.71 2.34 6.70
CA ALA A 230 30.27 2.41 5.35
C ALA A 230 29.66 1.35 4.42
N GLU A 231 29.48 0.13 4.93
CA GLU A 231 28.84 -0.95 4.19
C GLU A 231 27.37 -0.65 3.91
N ALA A 232 26.60 -0.16 4.89
CA ALA A 232 25.20 0.21 4.69
C ALA A 232 25.03 1.30 3.62
N ARG A 233 25.94 2.30 3.58
CA ARG A 233 25.96 3.32 2.52
C ARG A 233 26.22 2.70 1.15
N ARG A 234 27.21 1.80 1.06
CA ARG A 234 27.55 1.08 -0.19
C ARG A 234 26.35 0.26 -0.67
N GLN A 235 25.70 -0.49 0.23
CA GLN A 235 24.54 -1.31 -0.07
C GLN A 235 23.37 -0.46 -0.61
N ALA A 236 23.06 0.66 0.06
CA ALA A 236 22.02 1.57 -0.40
C ALA A 236 22.30 2.14 -1.80
N GLN A 237 23.56 2.50 -2.09
CA GLN A 237 23.98 2.97 -3.41
C GLN A 237 23.84 1.88 -4.49
N VAL A 238 24.21 0.64 -4.17
CA VAL A 238 24.06 -0.51 -5.09
C VAL A 238 22.59 -0.77 -5.40
N VAL A 239 21.72 -0.80 -4.38
CA VAL A 239 20.29 -1.08 -4.55
C VAL A 239 19.60 0.04 -5.33
N SER A 240 19.89 1.32 -5.03
CA SER A 240 19.35 2.46 -5.77
C SER A 240 19.82 2.48 -7.23
N ALA A 241 21.10 2.20 -7.49
CA ALA A 241 21.59 2.05 -8.86
C ALA A 241 20.87 0.90 -9.60
N ARG A 242 20.65 -0.24 -8.92
CA ARG A 242 19.92 -1.37 -9.49
C ARG A 242 18.46 -1.03 -9.82
N ALA A 243 17.78 -0.26 -8.97
CA ALA A 243 16.42 0.22 -9.23
C ALA A 243 16.34 1.08 -10.49
N ARG A 244 17.31 1.99 -10.66
CA ARG A 244 17.46 2.80 -11.88
C ARG A 244 17.73 1.96 -13.13
N ASP A 245 18.59 0.96 -13.03
CA ASP A 245 18.90 0.05 -14.16
C ASP A 245 17.64 -0.69 -14.65
N TYR A 246 16.75 -1.11 -13.74
CA TYR A 246 15.48 -1.72 -14.12
C TYR A 246 14.38 -0.72 -14.49
N GLY A 247 14.55 0.56 -14.18
CA GLY A 247 13.51 1.59 -14.38
C GLY A 247 12.29 1.38 -13.46
N ILE A 248 12.52 0.96 -12.22
CA ILE A 248 11.47 0.69 -11.23
C ILE A 248 11.57 1.64 -10.03
N VAL A 249 10.51 1.70 -9.24
CA VAL A 249 10.49 2.50 -8.00
C VAL A 249 11.61 2.04 -7.06
N PHE A 250 12.34 3.00 -6.51
CA PHE A 250 13.23 2.82 -5.38
C PHE A 250 12.53 3.34 -4.13
N THR A 251 12.46 2.55 -3.06
CA THR A 251 11.75 2.97 -1.86
C THR A 251 12.57 2.75 -0.59
N GLN A 252 12.34 3.61 0.39
CA GLN A 252 12.91 3.49 1.73
C GLN A 252 11.81 3.75 2.76
N ASP A 253 11.84 2.97 3.84
CA ASP A 253 10.85 3.02 4.90
C ASP A 253 11.36 3.76 6.16
N GLY A 254 10.50 4.54 6.81
CA GLY A 254 10.82 5.17 8.10
C GLY A 254 11.68 6.42 8.01
N HIS A 255 11.48 7.26 6.98
CA HIS A 255 12.16 8.55 6.90
C HIS A 255 11.65 9.54 7.95
N ARG A 256 12.60 10.24 8.58
CA ARG A 256 12.36 11.34 9.52
C ARG A 256 13.56 12.28 9.64
N ASN A 257 13.35 13.51 10.14
CA ASN A 257 14.35 14.51 10.56
C ASN A 257 15.83 14.17 10.24
N GLY A 258 16.36 14.75 9.17
CA GLY A 258 17.76 14.60 8.72
C GLY A 258 18.02 13.40 7.80
N SER A 259 17.15 12.38 7.80
CA SER A 259 17.34 11.18 6.97
C SER A 259 17.28 11.44 5.47
N VAL A 260 16.53 12.45 5.01
CA VAL A 260 16.46 12.80 3.58
C VAL A 260 17.76 13.46 3.15
N ALA A 261 18.31 14.36 3.99
CA ALA A 261 19.62 14.95 3.73
C ALA A 261 20.71 13.88 3.65
N TYR A 262 20.66 12.88 4.53
CA TYR A 262 21.61 11.77 4.50
C TYR A 262 21.44 10.88 3.25
N ALA A 263 20.21 10.60 2.82
CA ALA A 263 19.94 9.91 1.56
C ALA A 263 20.44 10.71 0.34
N HIS A 264 20.29 12.03 0.37
CA HIS A 264 20.83 12.91 -0.67
C HIS A 264 22.36 12.86 -0.73
N GLU A 265 23.06 12.90 0.41
CA GLU A 265 24.52 12.75 0.48
C GLU A 265 25.01 11.39 -0.05
N MET A 266 24.19 10.34 0.05
CA MET A 266 24.49 9.03 -0.53
C MET A 266 24.26 9.00 -2.06
N GLY A 267 23.56 9.97 -2.63
CA GLY A 267 23.26 10.04 -4.07
C GLY A 267 22.21 9.02 -4.53
N ILE A 268 21.27 8.67 -3.63
CA ILE A 268 20.24 7.64 -3.88
C ILE A 268 18.83 8.21 -4.11
N LEU A 269 18.69 9.54 -4.13
CA LEU A 269 17.44 10.22 -4.40
C LEU A 269 17.31 10.59 -5.89
N GLY A 270 16.09 10.55 -6.40
CA GLY A 270 15.77 10.82 -7.79
C GLY A 270 14.27 10.68 -8.10
N PRO A 271 13.87 10.78 -9.37
CA PRO A 271 12.49 10.62 -9.82
C PRO A 271 11.87 9.26 -9.49
N GLU A 272 12.67 8.22 -9.35
CA GLU A 272 12.24 6.87 -8.98
C GLU A 272 12.06 6.70 -7.46
N ALA A 273 12.53 7.64 -6.65
CA ALA A 273 12.54 7.52 -5.19
C ALA A 273 11.16 7.81 -4.57
N LEU A 274 10.69 6.90 -3.72
CA LEU A 274 9.47 7.01 -2.92
C LEU A 274 9.78 6.77 -1.44
N LEU A 275 9.75 7.83 -0.64
CA LEU A 275 10.10 7.80 0.79
C LEU A 275 8.84 7.73 1.66
N SER A 276 8.74 6.73 2.52
CA SER A 276 7.58 6.59 3.41
C SER A 276 7.70 7.46 4.67
N HIS A 277 6.55 7.77 5.25
CA HIS A 277 6.37 8.56 6.49
C HIS A 277 6.88 10.00 6.40
N SER A 278 8.19 10.18 6.24
CA SER A 278 8.86 11.47 6.06
C SER A 278 8.43 12.49 7.11
N THR A 279 8.58 12.13 8.39
CA THR A 279 8.12 12.93 9.52
C THR A 279 9.16 13.94 9.98
N ASP A 280 8.69 15.13 10.37
CA ASP A 280 9.51 16.22 10.88
C ASP A 280 10.67 16.60 9.94
N LEU A 281 10.44 16.57 8.63
CA LEU A 281 11.43 17.04 7.66
C LEU A 281 11.67 18.55 7.81
N THR A 282 12.92 18.93 7.65
CA THR A 282 13.33 20.35 7.61
C THR A 282 13.03 21.00 6.27
N ASP A 283 13.00 22.34 6.22
CA ASP A 283 12.84 23.10 4.96
C ASP A 283 13.91 22.72 3.91
N ALA A 284 15.13 22.42 4.35
CA ALA A 284 16.22 21.98 3.48
C ALA A 284 15.92 20.58 2.88
N GLU A 285 15.38 19.66 3.67
CA GLU A 285 14.99 18.33 3.19
C GLU A 285 13.79 18.39 2.24
N ILE A 286 12.83 19.29 2.49
CA ILE A 286 11.72 19.54 1.57
C ILE A 286 12.26 20.06 0.22
N ALA A 287 13.22 21.00 0.26
CA ALA A 287 13.86 21.52 -0.95
C ALA A 287 14.63 20.42 -1.71
N ILE A 288 15.33 19.53 -1.01
CA ILE A 288 15.98 18.36 -1.60
C ILE A 288 14.95 17.50 -2.34
N CYS A 289 13.84 17.13 -1.69
CA CYS A 289 12.81 16.31 -2.34
C CYS A 289 12.27 16.96 -3.62
N ALA A 290 12.09 18.28 -3.62
CA ALA A 290 11.64 19.01 -4.80
C ALA A 290 12.71 19.04 -5.90
N GLU A 291 13.98 19.28 -5.55
CA GLU A 291 15.11 19.32 -6.49
C GLU A 291 15.33 17.96 -7.17
N THR A 292 15.22 16.87 -6.43
CA THR A 292 15.46 15.50 -6.92
C THR A 292 14.23 14.83 -7.52
N ASP A 293 13.07 15.50 -7.53
CA ASP A 293 11.75 14.93 -7.88
C ASP A 293 11.45 13.64 -7.08
N THR A 294 11.82 13.63 -5.81
CA THR A 294 11.56 12.51 -4.90
C THR A 294 10.14 12.58 -4.35
N LYS A 295 9.43 11.46 -4.39
CA LYS A 295 8.03 11.35 -3.99
C LYS A 295 7.90 10.88 -2.56
N ILE A 296 6.76 11.21 -1.94
CA ILE A 296 6.47 10.88 -0.54
C ILE A 296 5.24 9.98 -0.45
N ALA A 297 5.34 8.89 0.30
CA ALA A 297 4.21 8.11 0.78
C ALA A 297 3.84 8.58 2.19
N HIS A 298 2.80 9.39 2.30
CA HIS A 298 2.31 9.88 3.58
C HIS A 298 1.37 8.86 4.23
N ASN A 299 1.74 8.39 5.42
CA ASN A 299 0.99 7.38 6.18
C ASN A 299 0.34 8.00 7.44
N PRO A 300 -0.80 8.72 7.32
CA PRO A 300 -1.36 9.54 8.41
C PRO A 300 -1.91 8.73 9.60
N SER A 301 -2.21 7.45 9.39
CA SER A 301 -2.70 6.54 10.44
C SER A 301 -1.59 5.69 11.07
N ALA A 302 -0.38 5.74 10.52
CA ALA A 302 0.75 4.97 11.03
C ALA A 302 1.22 5.49 12.39
N ILE A 303 1.85 4.61 13.16
CA ILE A 303 2.49 4.97 14.43
C ILE A 303 3.54 6.09 14.26
N ALA A 304 4.21 6.16 13.11
CA ALA A 304 5.14 7.25 12.79
C ALA A 304 4.47 8.64 12.85
N SER A 305 3.19 8.75 12.45
CA SER A 305 2.43 9.99 12.49
C SER A 305 1.99 10.38 13.92
N VAL A 306 2.07 9.44 14.88
CA VAL A 306 1.93 9.72 16.32
C VAL A 306 3.20 10.39 16.85
N PHE A 307 4.37 9.95 16.38
CA PHE A 307 5.66 10.46 16.86
C PHE A 307 6.12 11.75 16.19
N GLY A 308 5.71 12.01 14.95
CA GLY A 308 6.13 13.19 14.21
C GLY A 308 5.17 13.56 13.10
N ARG A 309 5.34 14.76 12.52
CA ARG A 309 4.47 15.27 11.44
C ARG A 309 5.12 15.21 10.08
N CYS A 310 4.51 14.45 9.16
CA CYS A 310 4.83 14.61 7.74
C CYS A 310 4.43 16.01 7.27
N PRO A 311 5.35 16.85 6.78
CA PRO A 311 5.03 18.19 6.29
C PRO A 311 4.45 18.12 4.86
N ALA A 312 3.42 17.29 4.66
CA ALA A 312 2.80 17.03 3.37
C ALA A 312 2.29 18.30 2.67
N PRO A 313 1.64 19.26 3.36
CA PRO A 313 1.28 20.55 2.75
C PRO A 313 2.47 21.31 2.19
N GLU A 314 3.56 21.36 2.94
CA GLU A 314 4.77 22.08 2.58
C GLU A 314 5.51 21.40 1.42
N LEU A 315 5.60 20.06 1.44
CA LEU A 315 6.10 19.25 0.35
C LEU A 315 5.31 19.51 -0.94
N MET A 316 3.98 19.44 -0.89
CA MET A 316 3.12 19.71 -2.05
C MET A 316 3.24 21.16 -2.55
N ALA A 317 3.38 22.13 -1.64
CA ALA A 317 3.60 23.53 -2.01
C ALA A 317 4.95 23.73 -2.72
N ALA A 318 5.96 22.91 -2.41
CA ALA A 318 7.25 22.87 -3.10
C ALA A 318 7.21 22.08 -4.43
N GLY A 319 6.08 21.48 -4.79
CA GLY A 319 5.90 20.72 -6.04
C GLY A 319 6.17 19.21 -5.90
N VAL A 320 6.41 18.70 -4.68
CA VAL A 320 6.62 17.28 -4.44
C VAL A 320 5.31 16.51 -4.60
N THR A 321 5.37 15.37 -5.30
CA THR A 321 4.23 14.44 -5.36
C THR A 321 4.11 13.67 -4.06
N VAL A 322 2.93 13.75 -3.43
CA VAL A 322 2.63 13.06 -2.17
C VAL A 322 1.42 12.13 -2.38
N GLY A 323 1.66 10.83 -2.27
CA GLY A 323 0.61 9.79 -2.26
C GLY A 323 0.20 9.41 -0.83
N LEU A 324 -0.97 8.80 -0.68
CA LEU A 324 -1.43 8.30 0.62
C LEU A 324 -1.17 6.79 0.77
N GLY A 325 -0.60 6.40 1.90
CA GLY A 325 -0.36 4.99 2.25
C GLY A 325 -1.06 4.57 3.55
N SER A 326 -1.38 3.28 3.64
CA SER A 326 -1.98 2.68 4.84
C SER A 326 -0.95 2.29 5.89
N ASP A 327 0.30 2.03 5.49
CA ASP A 327 1.36 1.40 6.29
C ASP A 327 0.98 -0.02 6.76
N ALA A 328 0.07 -0.70 6.06
CA ALA A 328 -0.51 -2.01 6.41
C ALA A 328 -1.43 -2.04 7.64
N THR A 329 -2.00 -3.21 7.91
CA THR A 329 -3.08 -3.47 8.86
C THR A 329 -2.60 -3.65 10.31
N ALA A 330 -1.33 -4.02 10.50
CA ALA A 330 -0.75 -4.13 11.83
C ALA A 330 -0.19 -2.78 12.33
N PRO A 331 -0.25 -2.49 13.64
CA PRO A 331 -0.89 -3.30 14.68
C PRO A 331 -2.37 -2.93 14.95
N ASP A 332 -2.92 -1.90 14.30
CA ASP A 332 -4.10 -1.20 14.82
C ASP A 332 -5.04 -0.59 13.77
N ARG A 333 -4.89 -0.94 12.48
CA ARG A 333 -5.65 -0.30 11.39
C ARG A 333 -6.03 -1.28 10.29
N SER A 334 -6.75 -0.81 9.28
CA SER A 334 -7.22 -1.63 8.16
C SER A 334 -6.68 -1.10 6.84
N GLY A 335 -6.82 -1.86 5.76
CA GLY A 335 -6.52 -1.38 4.39
C GLY A 335 -7.56 -0.40 3.83
N ASP A 336 -8.39 0.21 4.67
CA ASP A 336 -9.49 1.09 4.25
C ASP A 336 -8.96 2.51 4.03
N MET A 337 -8.72 2.84 2.76
CA MET A 337 -8.21 4.15 2.35
C MET A 337 -9.16 5.31 2.69
N PHE A 338 -10.47 5.11 2.81
CA PHE A 338 -11.38 6.18 3.23
C PHE A 338 -11.09 6.62 4.67
N ARG A 339 -10.75 5.67 5.55
CA ARG A 339 -10.33 5.99 6.93
C ARG A 339 -9.02 6.76 6.94
N HIS A 340 -8.08 6.42 6.06
CA HIS A 340 -6.80 7.13 5.93
C HIS A 340 -7.00 8.56 5.38
N MET A 341 -7.93 8.75 4.44
CA MET A 341 -8.33 10.09 3.96
C MET A 341 -8.85 10.97 5.11
N GLN A 342 -9.78 10.43 5.91
CA GLN A 342 -10.36 11.16 7.05
C GLN A 342 -9.29 11.45 8.11
N GLN A 343 -8.43 10.47 8.41
CA GLN A 343 -7.33 10.65 9.35
C GLN A 343 -6.36 11.73 8.88
N LEU A 344 -5.96 11.74 7.60
CA LEU A 344 -5.13 12.80 7.01
C LEU A 344 -5.73 14.18 7.28
N MET A 345 -7.03 14.34 6.99
CA MET A 345 -7.73 15.60 7.16
C MET A 345 -7.75 16.02 8.62
N HIS A 346 -8.15 15.14 9.54
CA HIS A 346 -8.18 15.47 10.97
C HIS A 346 -6.80 15.80 11.52
N TYR A 347 -5.80 15.02 11.12
CA TYR A 347 -4.41 15.17 11.51
C TYR A 347 -3.88 16.57 11.21
N HIS A 348 -3.98 17.01 9.96
CA HIS A 348 -3.47 18.33 9.55
C HIS A 348 -4.36 19.48 9.98
N ARG A 349 -5.69 19.34 9.89
CA ARG A 349 -6.62 20.39 10.38
C ARG A 349 -6.45 20.67 11.86
N ARG A 350 -6.15 19.63 12.66
CA ARG A 350 -5.83 19.80 14.08
C ARG A 350 -4.50 20.52 14.28
N HIS A 351 -3.48 20.20 13.49
CA HIS A 351 -2.17 20.86 13.55
C HIS A 351 -2.29 22.36 13.25
N PHE A 352 -2.89 22.72 12.10
CA PHE A 352 -3.04 24.11 11.67
C PHE A 352 -4.19 24.86 12.35
N ARG A 353 -5.06 24.16 13.08
CA ARG A 353 -6.29 24.69 13.69
C ARG A 353 -7.22 25.35 12.68
N ASP A 354 -7.29 24.77 11.48
CA ASP A 354 -8.09 25.28 10.37
C ASP A 354 -8.72 24.11 9.61
N PRO A 355 -10.06 24.03 9.53
CA PRO A 355 -10.78 22.95 8.87
C PRO A 355 -10.70 22.99 7.33
N SER A 356 -10.12 24.02 6.72
CA SER A 356 -10.00 24.16 5.26
C SER A 356 -8.83 23.36 4.67
N TRP A 357 -7.85 22.96 5.49
CA TRP A 357 -6.73 22.14 5.04
C TRP A 357 -7.18 20.78 4.53
N PHE A 358 -6.53 20.31 3.47
CA PHE A 358 -6.86 19.07 2.77
C PHE A 358 -8.33 19.05 2.32
N PRO A 359 -8.68 19.84 1.28
CA PRO A 359 -10.02 19.78 0.71
C PRO A 359 -10.29 18.38 0.13
N PRO A 360 -11.53 17.86 0.19
CA PRO A 360 -11.87 16.50 -0.20
C PRO A 360 -11.33 16.07 -1.57
N GLY A 361 -11.44 16.93 -2.59
CA GLY A 361 -10.92 16.63 -3.93
C GLY A 361 -9.41 16.37 -3.94
N LYS A 362 -8.61 17.15 -3.19
CA LYS A 362 -7.17 16.92 -3.10
C LYS A 362 -6.82 15.62 -2.38
N VAL A 363 -7.57 15.31 -1.33
CA VAL A 363 -7.40 14.05 -0.59
C VAL A 363 -7.70 12.83 -1.48
N LEU A 364 -8.74 12.95 -2.32
CA LEU A 364 -9.05 11.92 -3.30
C LEU A 364 -7.94 11.77 -4.36
N GLU A 365 -7.34 12.87 -4.84
CA GLU A 365 -6.17 12.82 -5.74
C GLU A 365 -5.01 12.02 -5.13
N MET A 366 -4.71 12.23 -3.84
CA MET A 366 -3.63 11.54 -3.12
C MET A 366 -3.79 10.02 -3.08
N CYS A 367 -5.03 9.52 -3.15
CA CYS A 367 -5.35 8.10 -3.15
C CYS A 367 -5.72 7.56 -4.54
N THR A 368 -5.54 8.37 -5.58
CA THR A 368 -5.84 7.98 -6.97
C THR A 368 -4.71 8.45 -7.88
N ILE A 369 -4.86 9.60 -8.54
CA ILE A 369 -3.92 10.06 -9.57
C ILE A 369 -2.53 10.41 -9.01
N ASP A 370 -2.43 11.00 -7.83
CA ASP A 370 -1.13 11.32 -7.24
C ASP A 370 -0.45 10.09 -6.65
N GLY A 371 -1.23 9.12 -6.16
CA GLY A 371 -0.73 7.79 -5.83
C GLY A 371 -0.17 7.07 -7.05
N ALA A 372 -0.89 7.09 -8.18
CA ALA A 372 -0.41 6.55 -9.43
C ALA A 372 0.86 7.27 -9.95
N LYS A 373 0.97 8.59 -9.78
CA LYS A 373 2.21 9.34 -10.10
C LYS A 373 3.37 8.92 -9.22
N ALA A 374 3.15 8.77 -7.92
CA ALA A 374 4.17 8.32 -6.98
C ALA A 374 4.75 6.95 -7.32
N LEU A 375 3.94 6.09 -7.97
CA LEU A 375 4.35 4.76 -8.42
C LEU A 375 4.85 4.71 -9.88
N GLY A 376 4.85 5.84 -10.60
CA GLY A 376 5.20 5.85 -12.03
C GLY A 376 4.17 5.15 -12.94
N MET A 377 2.91 5.10 -12.51
CA MET A 377 1.81 4.39 -13.19
C MET A 377 0.68 5.32 -13.67
N ALA A 378 0.84 6.63 -13.53
CA ALA A 378 -0.19 7.63 -13.84
C ALA A 378 -0.63 7.65 -15.31
N ASP A 379 0.18 7.14 -16.23
CA ASP A 379 -0.21 7.05 -17.65
C ASP A 379 -1.29 5.98 -17.89
N ASP A 380 -1.41 4.98 -17.01
CA ASP A 380 -2.28 3.81 -17.23
C ASP A 380 -3.41 3.71 -16.19
N ILE A 381 -3.24 4.27 -14.98
CA ILE A 381 -4.24 4.23 -13.88
C ILE A 381 -4.39 5.58 -13.16
N GLY A 382 -5.26 5.63 -12.15
CA GLY A 382 -5.40 6.77 -11.21
C GLY A 382 -6.42 7.83 -11.63
N SER A 383 -6.97 7.75 -12.84
CA SER A 383 -8.07 8.59 -13.33
C SER A 383 -8.93 7.82 -14.33
N LEU A 384 -10.18 8.22 -14.50
CA LEU A 384 -11.11 7.66 -15.47
C LEU A 384 -11.00 8.45 -16.78
N GLU A 385 -10.10 8.01 -17.65
CA GLU A 385 -9.83 8.60 -18.95
C GLU A 385 -9.88 7.53 -20.04
N VAL A 386 -10.45 7.85 -21.20
CA VAL A 386 -10.44 6.94 -22.35
C VAL A 386 -9.01 6.56 -22.69
N GLY A 387 -8.77 5.26 -22.83
CA GLY A 387 -7.46 4.68 -23.09
C GLY A 387 -6.75 4.13 -21.85
N LYS A 388 -7.07 4.60 -20.64
CA LYS A 388 -6.50 4.06 -19.39
C LYS A 388 -7.09 2.69 -19.04
N LYS A 389 -6.40 1.95 -18.17
CA LYS A 389 -6.90 0.69 -17.62
C LYS A 389 -8.20 0.91 -16.87
N ALA A 390 -9.08 -0.08 -16.95
CA ALA A 390 -10.32 -0.13 -16.21
C ALA A 390 -10.08 -0.56 -14.75
N ASP A 391 -9.41 0.30 -13.99
CA ASP A 391 -9.22 0.20 -12.53
C ASP A 391 -10.17 1.22 -11.89
N MET A 392 -11.34 0.76 -11.43
CA MET A 392 -12.42 1.63 -10.94
C MET A 392 -13.29 0.97 -9.87
N ILE A 393 -13.97 1.80 -9.08
CA ILE A 393 -14.90 1.35 -8.03
C ILE A 393 -16.22 2.09 -8.13
N LEU A 394 -17.30 1.42 -7.73
CA LEU A 394 -18.62 2.00 -7.58
C LEU A 394 -18.97 2.03 -6.08
N ILE A 395 -19.34 3.20 -5.59
CA ILE A 395 -19.77 3.42 -4.21
C ILE A 395 -21.29 3.56 -4.20
N ASP A 396 -21.98 2.75 -3.39
CA ASP A 396 -23.42 2.88 -3.17
C ASP A 396 -23.71 4.10 -2.29
N MET A 397 -24.23 5.16 -2.90
CA MET A 397 -24.53 6.39 -2.17
C MET A 397 -25.83 6.28 -1.37
N ARG A 398 -26.65 5.23 -1.54
CA ARG A 398 -27.95 5.06 -0.88
C ARG A 398 -27.81 4.52 0.54
N ARG A 399 -26.99 5.20 1.34
CA ARG A 399 -26.71 4.89 2.73
C ARG A 399 -27.09 6.05 3.65
N PRO A 400 -27.55 5.79 4.89
CA PRO A 400 -27.94 6.85 5.82
C PRO A 400 -26.85 7.90 6.07
N HIS A 401 -25.57 7.50 6.12
CA HIS A 401 -24.43 8.39 6.38
C HIS A 401 -23.92 9.13 5.13
N LEU A 402 -24.39 8.74 3.93
CA LEU A 402 -24.02 9.37 2.64
C LEU A 402 -25.12 10.28 2.06
N TYR A 403 -26.27 10.36 2.75
CA TYR A 403 -27.42 11.15 2.30
C TYR A 403 -27.57 12.48 3.04
N PRO A 404 -28.09 13.55 2.39
CA PRO A 404 -28.71 13.59 1.05
C PRO A 404 -27.71 13.42 -0.11
N ALA A 405 -28.15 12.93 -1.27
CA ALA A 405 -27.28 12.70 -2.44
C ALA A 405 -26.89 14.01 -3.17
N ASN A 406 -26.06 14.83 -2.53
CA ASN A 406 -25.42 16.00 -3.10
C ASN A 406 -23.92 15.98 -2.76
N MET A 407 -23.14 16.93 -3.30
CA MET A 407 -21.72 17.10 -2.96
C MET A 407 -20.91 15.78 -2.98
N HIS A 408 -21.12 14.93 -3.99
CA HIS A 408 -20.67 13.53 -4.05
C HIS A 408 -19.21 13.31 -3.61
N VAL A 409 -18.27 14.12 -4.11
CA VAL A 409 -16.85 14.03 -3.71
C VAL A 409 -16.66 14.27 -2.21
N SER A 410 -17.34 15.27 -1.65
CA SER A 410 -17.28 15.54 -0.21
C SER A 410 -17.91 14.42 0.61
N HIS A 411 -19.03 13.85 0.16
CA HIS A 411 -19.65 12.73 0.88
C HIS A 411 -18.80 11.47 0.86
N VAL A 412 -18.23 11.13 -0.29
CA VAL A 412 -17.33 9.99 -0.40
C VAL A 412 -16.12 10.16 0.52
N VAL A 413 -15.40 11.27 0.45
CA VAL A 413 -14.16 11.43 1.22
C VAL A 413 -14.42 11.59 2.72
N ASN A 414 -15.49 12.29 3.12
CA ASN A 414 -15.72 12.62 4.53
C ASN A 414 -16.50 11.54 5.29
N PHE A 415 -17.32 10.73 4.61
CA PHE A 415 -18.29 9.85 5.28
C PHE A 415 -18.26 8.41 4.76
N ALA A 416 -17.80 8.14 3.54
CA ALA A 416 -17.75 6.77 3.07
C ALA A 416 -16.72 5.96 3.86
N ASN A 417 -16.92 4.65 3.85
CA ASN A 417 -15.97 3.65 4.31
C ASN A 417 -15.98 2.47 3.33
N GLY A 418 -15.07 1.52 3.53
CA GLY A 418 -14.96 0.38 2.64
C GLY A 418 -16.24 -0.44 2.44
N ASN A 419 -17.16 -0.47 3.42
CA ASN A 419 -18.43 -1.21 3.27
C ASN A 419 -19.44 -0.52 2.33
N ASP A 420 -19.17 0.71 1.89
CA ASP A 420 -19.99 1.40 0.90
C ASP A 420 -19.58 1.06 -0.54
N VAL A 421 -18.44 0.38 -0.73
CA VAL A 421 -17.98 -0.08 -2.03
C VAL A 421 -18.83 -1.27 -2.49
N ASP A 422 -19.52 -1.09 -3.60
CA ASP A 422 -20.44 -2.07 -4.16
C ASP A 422 -19.78 -2.93 -5.24
N THR A 423 -19.06 -2.29 -6.16
CA THR A 423 -18.41 -2.97 -7.29
C THR A 423 -16.96 -2.51 -7.39
N VAL A 424 -16.05 -3.46 -7.64
CA VAL A 424 -14.62 -3.21 -7.88
C VAL A 424 -14.22 -3.88 -9.17
N ILE A 425 -13.60 -3.09 -10.04
CA ILE A 425 -13.08 -3.53 -11.33
C ILE A 425 -11.59 -3.22 -11.35
N CYS A 426 -10.76 -4.21 -11.67
CA CYS A 426 -9.32 -4.03 -11.85
C CYS A 426 -8.90 -4.74 -13.13
N ASP A 427 -8.19 -4.03 -14.01
CA ASP A 427 -7.78 -4.52 -15.32
C ASP A 427 -8.99 -4.98 -16.17
N GLY A 428 -10.12 -4.27 -16.05
CA GLY A 428 -11.39 -4.61 -16.70
C GLY A 428 -12.13 -5.82 -16.12
N GLN A 429 -11.58 -6.49 -15.11
CA GLN A 429 -12.20 -7.63 -14.46
C GLN A 429 -12.98 -7.21 -13.22
N ILE A 430 -14.25 -7.61 -13.14
CA ILE A 430 -15.09 -7.41 -11.96
C ILE A 430 -14.58 -8.34 -10.86
N LEU A 431 -13.95 -7.78 -9.82
CA LEU A 431 -13.45 -8.52 -8.65
C LEU A 431 -14.49 -8.58 -7.53
N MET A 432 -15.36 -7.58 -7.45
CA MET A 432 -16.49 -7.52 -6.52
C MET A 432 -17.69 -6.89 -7.22
N HIS A 433 -18.90 -7.38 -6.96
CA HIS A 433 -20.15 -6.80 -7.45
C HIS A 433 -21.28 -7.01 -6.46
N GLY A 434 -22.06 -5.96 -6.16
CA GLY A 434 -23.12 -6.01 -5.15
C GLY A 434 -22.59 -6.30 -3.74
N GLY A 435 -21.32 -5.96 -3.47
CA GLY A 435 -20.63 -6.29 -2.23
C GLY A 435 -20.19 -7.76 -2.13
N GLU A 436 -20.27 -8.56 -3.20
CA GLU A 436 -19.81 -9.95 -3.19
C GLU A 436 -18.58 -10.14 -4.09
N VAL A 437 -17.54 -10.78 -3.56
CA VAL A 437 -16.29 -11.04 -4.29
C VAL A 437 -16.51 -12.17 -5.29
N THR A 438 -16.07 -11.99 -6.53
CA THR A 438 -16.51 -12.82 -7.66
C THR A 438 -15.58 -13.98 -7.99
N ARG A 439 -14.31 -13.90 -7.56
CA ARG A 439 -13.23 -14.75 -8.08
C ARG A 439 -12.71 -15.77 -7.09
N VAL A 440 -12.81 -15.48 -5.80
CA VAL A 440 -12.28 -16.30 -4.72
C VAL A 440 -13.37 -16.58 -3.69
N ASP A 441 -13.18 -17.68 -2.96
CA ASP A 441 -14.02 -18.07 -1.84
C ASP A 441 -13.46 -17.41 -0.58
N GLN A 442 -14.17 -16.41 -0.06
CA GLN A 442 -13.72 -15.63 1.10
C GLN A 442 -13.47 -16.51 2.31
N ASP A 443 -14.36 -17.46 2.61
CA ASP A 443 -14.27 -18.25 3.83
C ASP A 443 -13.03 -19.15 3.78
N LYS A 444 -12.66 -19.68 2.61
CA LYS A 444 -11.40 -20.42 2.43
C LYS A 444 -10.16 -19.57 2.67
N ILE A 445 -10.16 -18.31 2.25
CA ILE A 445 -9.04 -17.40 2.51
C ILE A 445 -8.93 -17.13 4.01
N LEU A 446 -10.06 -16.90 4.70
CA LEU A 446 -10.08 -16.68 6.14
C LEU A 446 -9.60 -17.92 6.92
N ASP A 447 -10.05 -19.12 6.53
CA ASP A 447 -9.63 -20.38 7.13
C ASP A 447 -8.13 -20.64 6.92
N ALA A 448 -7.61 -20.38 5.71
CA ALA A 448 -6.19 -20.51 5.41
C ALA A 448 -5.35 -19.51 6.21
N ALA A 449 -5.78 -18.26 6.26
CA ALA A 449 -5.14 -17.21 7.06
C ALA A 449 -5.07 -17.59 8.54
N GLN A 450 -6.17 -18.09 9.12
CA GLN A 450 -6.20 -18.56 10.50
C GLN A 450 -5.22 -19.71 10.73
N ARG A 451 -5.26 -20.73 9.86
CA ARG A 451 -4.37 -21.89 9.95
C ARG A 451 -2.89 -21.48 9.90
N GLU A 452 -2.50 -20.65 8.94
CA GLU A 452 -1.10 -20.21 8.81
C GLU A 452 -0.67 -19.29 9.97
N THR A 453 -1.59 -18.51 10.53
CA THR A 453 -1.33 -17.72 11.74
C THR A 453 -1.03 -18.61 12.93
N ASP A 454 -1.85 -19.63 13.17
CA ASP A 454 -1.68 -20.56 14.30
C ASP A 454 -0.36 -21.34 14.19
N LEU A 455 -0.03 -21.83 12.99
CA LEU A 455 1.23 -22.51 12.71
C LEU A 455 2.44 -21.59 12.92
N MET A 456 2.36 -20.34 12.46
CA MET A 456 3.43 -19.36 12.64
C MET A 456 3.63 -19.02 14.12
N ILE A 457 2.55 -18.88 14.91
CA ILE A 457 2.61 -18.64 16.35
C ILE A 457 3.27 -19.81 17.08
N GLU A 458 2.89 -21.05 16.73
CA GLU A 458 3.48 -22.26 17.31
C GLU A 458 4.98 -22.35 17.00
N ARG A 459 5.35 -22.24 15.72
CA ARG A 459 6.74 -22.27 15.24
C ARG A 459 7.60 -21.18 15.85
N GLY A 460 7.04 -19.98 16.01
CA GLY A 460 7.72 -18.82 16.56
C GLY A 460 7.77 -18.79 18.09
N GLY A 461 7.03 -19.67 18.77
CA GLY A 461 6.89 -19.63 20.22
C GLY A 461 6.23 -18.33 20.72
N LEU A 462 5.29 -17.77 19.95
CA LEU A 462 4.70 -16.44 20.18
C LEU A 462 3.36 -16.47 20.93
N ALA A 463 2.99 -17.62 21.51
CA ALA A 463 1.68 -17.81 22.13
C ALA A 463 1.43 -16.87 23.33
N ASP A 464 2.48 -16.42 24.01
CA ASP A 464 2.40 -15.45 25.10
C ASP A 464 1.91 -14.07 24.62
N LEU A 465 2.16 -13.72 23.36
CA LEU A 465 1.74 -12.44 22.75
C LEU A 465 0.24 -12.35 22.47
N LEU A 466 -0.49 -13.47 22.60
CA LEU A 466 -1.96 -13.52 22.52
C LEU A 466 -2.64 -13.12 23.84
N SER A 467 -1.87 -13.06 24.93
CA SER A 467 -2.41 -12.72 26.24
C SER A 467 -2.76 -11.23 26.33
N VAL A 468 -3.87 -10.95 27.00
CA VAL A 468 -4.27 -9.58 27.32
C VAL A 468 -3.46 -9.10 28.53
N PRO A 469 -2.79 -7.94 28.47
CA PRO A 469 -2.01 -7.42 29.59
C PRO A 469 -2.90 -7.08 30.79
N GLU A 470 -2.33 -7.07 32.00
CA GLU A 470 -3.05 -6.82 33.25
C GLU A 470 -3.78 -5.47 33.25
N GLU A 471 -3.19 -4.45 32.62
CA GLU A 471 -3.73 -3.09 32.54
C GLU A 471 -4.77 -2.85 31.44
N PHE A 472 -5.16 -3.87 30.66
CA PHE A 472 -6.04 -3.71 29.49
C PHE A 472 -7.41 -3.13 29.84
N TRP A 473 -7.96 -3.48 31.00
CA TRP A 473 -9.24 -2.95 31.48
C TRP A 473 -9.05 -2.06 32.71
N GLY A 474 -9.90 -1.02 32.84
CA GLY A 474 -10.03 -0.25 34.07
C GLY A 474 -8.90 0.74 34.37
N SER A 475 -7.89 0.84 33.50
CA SER A 475 -6.83 1.84 33.61
C SER A 475 -6.60 2.53 32.27
N LEU A 476 -6.48 3.86 32.30
CA LEU A 476 -5.77 4.60 31.27
C LEU A 476 -4.35 4.79 31.82
N ARG A 477 -3.33 4.76 30.95
CA ARG A 477 -1.94 5.02 31.32
C ARG A 477 -1.79 6.46 31.84
N MET A 478 -2.20 6.71 33.08
CA MET A 478 -2.13 8.02 33.75
C MET A 478 -0.83 8.18 34.56
N ASN A 479 0.00 7.14 34.61
CA ASN A 479 1.25 7.14 35.36
C ASN A 479 2.42 6.71 34.47
N ALA A 480 3.00 7.68 33.78
CA ALA A 480 4.43 7.70 33.54
C ALA A 480 4.90 9.06 34.07
N GLN A 481 5.47 9.05 35.29
CA GLN A 481 6.25 10.18 35.78
C GLN A 481 7.55 10.28 34.97
#